data_AF-A0A0H5RFW0-F1
#
_entry.id   AF-A0A0H5RFW0-F1
#
_cell.length_a   1.000
_cell.length_b   1.000
_cell.length_c   1.000
_cell.angle_alpha   90.00
_cell.angle_beta   90.00
_cell.angle_gamma   90.00
#
_symmetry.space_group_name_H-M   'P 1'
#
loop_
_entity.id
_entity.type
_entity.pdbx_description
1 polymer ?
#
loop_
_entity_poly.entity_id
_entity_poly.type
_entity_poly.pdbx_seq_one_letter_code
_entity_poly.pdbx_strand_id
1 'polypeptide(L)'
;ELATEFIMRCLSYDGAFGLSPGQEGHGGSTFVCVAALSLMGQLGVLSARQRQRILHWCLNRQGQGYTGRINKDPDSCYSFWVGATIEILGGTRFTHAEGNRE
;
A
#
# COMPACT_ATOMS: atom_id res chain seq x y z
N GLU A 1 -0.17 16.57 -13.08
CA GLU A 1 1.17 16.94 -12.57
C GLU A 1 1.17 17.22 -11.07
N LEU A 2 0.43 18.22 -10.56
CA LEU A 2 0.38 18.54 -9.12
C LEU A 2 -0.09 17.37 -8.23
N ALA A 3 -1.10 16.61 -8.65
CA ALA A 3 -1.60 15.46 -7.88
C ALA A 3 -0.54 14.36 -7.74
N THR A 4 0.13 14.03 -8.85
CA THR A 4 1.23 13.05 -8.89
C THR A 4 2.39 13.48 -8.00
N GLU A 5 2.78 14.75 -8.08
CA GLU A 5 3.84 15.30 -7.23
C GLU A 5 3.47 15.22 -5.74
N PHE A 6 2.24 15.59 -5.38
CA PHE A 6 1.74 15.48 -4.01
C PHE A 6 1.76 14.03 -3.52
N ILE A 7 1.27 13.08 -4.33
CA ILE A 7 1.33 11.65 -4.02
C ILE A 7 2.76 11.22 -3.75
N MET A 8 3.69 11.55 -4.66
CA MET A 8 5.10 11.16 -4.53
C MET A 8 5.76 11.71 -3.26
N ARG A 9 5.37 12.91 -2.80
CA ARG A 9 5.83 13.48 -1.53
C ARG A 9 5.24 12.79 -0.30
N CYS A 10 4.14 12.05 -0.43
CA CYS A 10 3.53 11.28 0.66
C CYS A 10 4.21 9.92 0.88
N LEU A 11 5.11 9.48 -0.02
CA LEU A 11 5.85 8.23 0.15
C LEU A 11 6.85 8.35 1.30
N SER A 12 6.62 7.58 2.36
CA SER A 12 7.40 7.61 3.59
C SER A 12 8.64 6.70 3.53
N TYR A 13 9.54 6.87 4.50
CA TYR A 13 10.78 6.11 4.63
C TYR A 13 10.54 4.64 4.95
N ASP A 14 9.38 4.28 5.48
CA ASP A 14 9.01 2.90 5.81
C ASP A 14 8.58 2.10 4.57
N GLY A 15 8.28 2.77 3.45
CA GLY A 15 7.90 2.16 2.20
C GLY A 15 6.40 2.23 1.88
N ALA A 16 5.59 2.94 2.66
CA ALA A 16 4.17 3.18 2.37
C ALA A 16 3.87 4.67 2.18
N PHE A 17 2.64 5.00 1.76
CA PHE A 17 2.19 6.38 1.71
C PHE A 17 1.48 6.78 3.00
N GLY A 18 1.82 7.95 3.52
CA GLY A 18 1.05 8.62 4.57
C GLY A 18 -0.09 9.47 4.00
N LEU A 19 -0.92 10.02 4.88
CA LEU A 19 -2.02 10.92 4.50
C LEU A 19 -1.52 12.24 3.89
N SER A 20 -0.34 12.69 4.34
CA SER A 20 0.34 13.90 3.92
C SER A 20 1.87 13.68 3.93
N PRO A 21 2.66 14.56 3.28
CA PRO A 21 4.11 14.46 3.32
C PRO A 21 4.66 14.41 4.76
N GLY A 22 5.54 13.45 5.03
CA GLY A 22 6.15 13.23 6.35
C GLY A 22 5.29 12.48 7.37
N GLN A 23 4.06 12.06 7.01
CA GLN A 23 3.20 11.26 7.90
C GLN A 23 3.53 9.76 7.83
N GLU A 24 3.10 9.03 8.87
CA GLU A 24 3.23 7.57 8.98
C GLU A 24 2.55 6.86 7.80
N GLY A 25 3.19 5.81 7.28
CA GLY A 25 2.60 4.95 6.25
C GLY A 25 1.36 4.23 6.74
N HIS A 26 0.29 4.22 5.94
CA HIS A 26 -0.99 3.62 6.32
C HIS A 26 -1.64 2.89 5.13
N GLY A 27 -2.29 1.75 5.37
CA GLY A 27 -2.86 0.90 4.33
C GLY A 27 -3.88 1.64 3.45
N GLY A 28 -4.77 2.42 4.07
CA GLY A 28 -5.75 3.26 3.38
C GLY A 28 -5.12 4.32 2.46
N SER A 29 -4.20 5.15 2.95
CA SER A 29 -3.52 6.16 2.13
C SER A 29 -2.62 5.54 1.07
N THR A 30 -1.99 4.41 1.37
CA THR A 30 -1.21 3.64 0.40
C THR A 30 -2.08 3.16 -0.75
N PHE A 31 -3.25 2.59 -0.47
CA PHE A 31 -4.23 2.26 -1.49
C PHE A 31 -4.61 3.48 -2.32
N VAL A 32 -5.02 4.57 -1.68
CA VAL A 32 -5.49 5.77 -2.40
C VAL A 32 -4.40 6.31 -3.32
N CYS A 33 -3.16 6.39 -2.86
CA CYS A 33 -2.02 6.85 -3.66
C CYS A 33 -1.73 5.92 -4.84
N VAL A 34 -1.64 4.61 -4.59
CA VAL A 34 -1.31 3.62 -5.64
C VAL A 34 -2.45 3.49 -6.65
N ALA A 35 -3.70 3.46 -6.20
CA ALA A 35 -4.89 3.41 -7.04
C ALA A 35 -5.04 4.68 -7.87
N ALA A 36 -4.83 5.88 -7.28
CA ALA A 36 -4.85 7.13 -8.03
C ALA A 36 -3.79 7.15 -9.14
N LEU A 37 -2.55 6.75 -8.83
CA LEU A 37 -1.50 6.63 -9.86
C LEU A 37 -1.88 5.64 -10.96
N SER A 38 -2.48 4.50 -10.61
CA SER A 38 -2.94 3.51 -11.58
C SER A 38 -4.05 4.06 -12.48
N LEU A 39 -5.09 4.68 -11.91
CA LEU A 39 -6.22 5.26 -12.64
C LEU A 39 -5.80 6.42 -13.56
N MET A 40 -4.78 7.19 -13.15
CA MET A 40 -4.21 8.24 -14.00
C MET A 40 -3.25 7.71 -15.08
N GLY A 41 -3.02 6.39 -15.17
CA GLY A 41 -2.02 5.80 -16.07
C GLY A 41 -0.58 6.18 -15.72
N GLN A 42 -0.34 6.63 -14.49
CA GLN A 42 0.94 7.17 -14.02
C GLN A 42 1.66 6.26 -13.02
N LEU A 43 1.27 4.99 -12.89
CA LEU A 43 1.97 4.04 -12.01
C LEU A 43 3.48 3.92 -12.31
N GLY A 44 3.89 4.24 -13.55
CA GLY A 44 5.29 4.27 -13.98
C GLY A 44 6.18 5.29 -13.28
N VAL A 45 5.62 6.32 -12.61
CA VAL A 45 6.43 7.30 -11.84
C VAL A 45 7.10 6.67 -10.62
N LEU A 46 6.57 5.53 -10.13
CA LEU A 46 7.24 4.74 -9.11
C LEU A 46 8.37 3.94 -9.75
N SER A 47 9.60 4.12 -9.25
CA SER A 47 10.72 3.25 -9.61
C SER A 47 10.42 1.78 -9.24
N ALA A 48 11.13 0.84 -9.87
CA ALA A 48 11.02 -0.58 -9.53
C ALA A 48 11.30 -0.84 -8.04
N ARG A 49 12.31 -0.15 -7.47
CA ARG A 49 12.65 -0.22 -6.05
C ARG A 49 11.53 0.31 -5.15
N GLN A 50 10.89 1.41 -5.51
CA GLN A 50 9.76 1.94 -4.74
C GLN A 50 8.57 0.98 -4.77
N ARG A 51 8.24 0.42 -5.94
CA ARG A 51 7.18 -0.61 -6.06
C ARG A 51 7.46 -1.83 -5.20
N GLN A 52 8.69 -2.33 -5.19
CA GLN A 52 9.11 -3.43 -4.33
C GLN A 52 8.98 -3.09 -2.84
N ARG A 53 9.36 -1.88 -2.42
CA ARG A 53 9.23 -1.44 -1.02
C ARG A 53 7.76 -1.32 -0.59
N ILE A 54 6.90 -0.77 -1.44
CA ILE A 54 5.45 -0.67 -1.17
C ILE A 54 4.85 -2.07 -1.06
N LEU A 55 5.16 -2.95 -2.01
CA LEU A 55 4.69 -4.33 -1.98
C LEU A 55 5.17 -5.05 -0.72
N HIS A 56 6.45 -4.94 -0.37
CA HIS A 56 7.00 -5.53 0.84
C HIS A 56 6.30 -4.98 2.10
N TRP A 57 6.08 -3.67 2.19
CA TRP A 57 5.36 -3.06 3.31
C TRP A 57 3.94 -3.63 3.43
N CYS A 58 3.22 -3.77 2.31
CA CYS A 58 1.86 -4.34 2.27
C CYS A 58 1.83 -5.82 2.68
N LEU A 59 2.78 -6.63 2.19
CA LEU A 59 2.85 -8.06 2.52
C LEU A 59 3.14 -8.31 4.00
N ASN A 60 3.86 -7.41 4.67
CA ASN A 60 4.10 -7.43 6.12
C ASN A 60 2.89 -6.93 6.95
N ARG A 61 1.73 -6.71 6.32
CA ARG A 61 0.46 -6.45 7.04
C ARG A 61 -0.37 -7.71 7.21
N GLN A 62 0.02 -8.81 6.57
CA GLN A 62 -0.67 -10.10 6.66
C GLN A 62 -0.53 -10.71 8.06
N GLY A 63 -1.57 -11.41 8.50
CA GLY A 63 -1.71 -12.06 9.80
C GLY A 63 -3.07 -12.77 9.85
N GLN A 64 -3.82 -12.62 10.94
CA GLN A 64 -5.26 -12.94 10.99
C GLN A 64 -6.05 -11.80 10.33
N GLY A 65 -5.98 -11.77 9.00
CA GLY A 65 -6.40 -10.64 8.18
C GLY A 65 -5.26 -9.64 7.92
N TYR A 66 -5.61 -8.36 7.76
CA TYR A 66 -4.64 -7.30 7.45
C TYR A 66 -4.65 -6.18 8.49
N THR A 67 -3.46 -5.71 8.84
CA THR A 67 -3.30 -4.52 9.69
C THR A 67 -3.14 -3.25 8.86
N GLY A 68 -3.67 -2.14 9.36
CA GLY A 68 -3.57 -0.85 8.66
C GLY A 68 -2.21 -0.18 8.77
N ARG A 69 -1.47 -0.48 9.83
CA ARG A 69 -0.18 0.12 10.21
C ARG A 69 0.62 -0.86 11.05
N ILE A 70 1.91 -0.57 11.20
CA ILE A 70 2.83 -1.38 12.01
C ILE A 70 2.37 -1.36 13.48
N ASN A 71 2.36 -2.53 14.13
CA ASN A 71 1.98 -2.72 15.55
C ASN A 71 0.54 -2.26 15.89
N LYS A 72 -0.39 -2.39 14.95
CA LYS A 72 -1.83 -2.18 15.16
C LYS A 72 -2.61 -3.46 14.91
N ASP A 73 -3.76 -3.55 15.55
CA ASP A 73 -4.68 -4.67 15.38
C ASP A 73 -5.21 -4.74 13.93
N PRO A 74 -5.54 -5.96 13.45
CA PRO A 74 -6.16 -6.13 12.15
C PRO A 74 -7.56 -5.54 12.10
N ASP A 75 -7.98 -5.13 10.90
CA ASP A 75 -9.35 -4.74 10.61
C ASP A 75 -9.72 -5.27 9.23
N SER A 76 -10.90 -5.90 9.14
CA SER A 76 -11.51 -6.44 7.94
C SER A 76 -11.37 -5.53 6.70
N CYS A 77 -11.49 -4.20 6.87
CA CYS A 77 -11.43 -3.28 5.74
C CYS A 77 -10.05 -3.25 5.06
N TYR A 78 -8.97 -3.58 5.78
CA TYR A 78 -7.63 -3.66 5.18
C TYR A 78 -7.45 -4.86 4.25
N SER A 79 -8.33 -5.85 4.30
CA SER A 79 -8.39 -6.90 3.28
C SER A 79 -8.60 -6.30 1.89
N PHE A 80 -9.40 -5.23 1.81
CA PHE A 80 -9.53 -4.45 0.58
C PHE A 80 -8.37 -3.47 0.42
N TRP A 81 -8.12 -2.57 1.38
CA TRP A 81 -7.12 -1.51 1.19
C TRP A 81 -5.72 -2.04 0.87
N VAL A 82 -5.22 -2.98 1.68
CA VAL A 82 -3.90 -3.58 1.49
C VAL A 82 -3.93 -4.60 0.36
N GLY A 83 -4.95 -5.47 0.30
CA GLY A 83 -5.08 -6.49 -0.74
C GLY A 83 -5.17 -5.92 -2.16
N ALA A 84 -6.00 -4.90 -2.39
CA ALA A 84 -6.11 -4.25 -3.69
C ALA A 84 -4.82 -3.51 -4.07
N THR A 85 -4.08 -2.95 -3.10
CA THR A 85 -2.76 -2.37 -3.37
C THR A 85 -1.79 -3.45 -3.87
N ILE A 86 -1.79 -4.63 -3.24
CA ILE A 86 -0.97 -5.77 -3.65
C ILE A 86 -1.34 -6.21 -5.07
N GLU A 87 -2.63 -6.28 -5.40
CA GLU A 87 -3.13 -6.63 -6.73
C GLU A 87 -2.67 -5.63 -7.79
N ILE A 88 -2.84 -4.32 -7.56
CA ILE A 88 -2.40 -3.26 -8.50
C ILE A 88 -0.89 -3.36 -8.77
N LEU A 89 -0.10 -3.77 -7.79
CA LEU A 89 1.35 -3.95 -7.91
C LEU A 89 1.75 -5.34 -8.45
N GLY A 90 0.79 -6.22 -8.79
CA GLY A 90 1.05 -7.55 -9.34
C GLY A 90 1.64 -8.54 -8.33
N GLY A 91 1.36 -8.34 -7.04
CA GLY A 91 1.94 -9.07 -5.92
C GLY A 91 1.07 -10.17 -5.32
N THR A 92 -0.12 -10.44 -5.88
CA THR A 92 -1.14 -11.32 -5.27
C THR A 92 -0.65 -12.75 -5.02
N ARG A 93 0.27 -13.25 -5.86
CA ARG A 93 0.93 -14.55 -5.67
C ARG A 93 1.73 -14.69 -4.36
N PHE A 94 2.02 -13.59 -3.67
CA PHE A 94 2.73 -13.56 -2.40
C PHE A 94 1.78 -13.49 -1.18
N THR A 95 0.46 -13.56 -1.40
CA THR A 95 -0.53 -13.48 -0.32
C THR A 95 -0.89 -14.85 0.26
N HIS A 96 -1.12 -14.92 1.57
CA HIS A 96 -1.53 -16.11 2.30
C HIS A 96 -3.04 -16.10 2.51
N ALA A 97 -3.79 -16.47 1.48
CA ALA A 97 -5.25 -16.35 1.47
C ALA A 97 -5.95 -17.09 2.61
N GLU A 98 -5.44 -18.24 3.04
CA GLU A 98 -6.01 -19.00 4.17
C GLU A 98 -5.77 -18.29 5.50
N GLY A 99 -4.52 -17.89 5.79
CA GLY A 99 -4.20 -17.18 7.03
C GLY A 99 -4.92 -15.84 7.17
N ASN A 100 -5.14 -15.13 6.04
CA ASN A 100 -5.85 -13.85 6.05
C ASN A 100 -7.38 -13.97 6.21
N ARG A 101 -7.94 -15.19 6.30
CA ARG A 101 -9.39 -15.44 6.47
C ARG A 101 -9.79 -15.83 7.89
N GLU A 102 -8.81 -16.07 8.76
CA GLU A 102 -8.99 -16.31 10.20
C GLU A 102 -9.22 -15.01 10.96
#